data_AF-A0A1Z4C334-F1
#
_entry.id   AF-A0A1Z4C334-F1
#
_cell.length_a   1.000
_cell.length_b   1.000
_cell.length_c   1.000
_cell.angle_alpha   90.00
_cell.angle_beta   90.00
_cell.angle_gamma   90.00
#
_symmetry.space_group_name_H-M   'P 1'
#
loop_
_entity.id
_entity.type
_entity.pdbx_description
1 polymer ?
#
loop_
_entity_poly.entity_id
_entity_poly.type
_entity_poly.pdbx_seq_one_letter_code
_entity_poly.pdbx_strand_id
1 'polypeptide(L)'
;MNAYLKADHHTARIRQAQETVGRMLRYAIGNPQITVSEDLINRSVKSLYTRHEDFSAETEILLWTVYAQLSQLISPVTDVSIQIADGLKNTAATVEDTASEKKTLTAKLIRFFGLNSHKSLLVKRCQQDLGVITFCLLMFVSFYVVSQCYIALLSETLTHSSQLLDDLKAQKTAELLLNEQSPANQNLQIRNEILTLYLKLDAASHALSDLVMPLERLGFLTLSESTLNTLKSCARYRDTIDLENADLLRCVALERKYASATYTVLSRYVLPLLLGFIGATAYVTRHTLFQLATNSYAPSPHGMMTMRLCLGGLLGAISGIFISADANETQGFNLNLTLMSLTMGYSIEVAFSLFDSGIDRIKEWTKSLRTPSTANPTVNDIPSAPPK
;
A
#
# COMPACT_ATOMS: atom_id res chain seq x y z
N MET A 1 -3.93 44.88 -30.67
CA MET A 1 -3.77 44.14 -29.39
C MET A 1 -3.28 42.70 -29.59
N ASN A 2 -3.83 41.90 -30.53
CA ASN A 2 -3.41 40.51 -30.75
C ASN A 2 -1.94 40.31 -31.21
N ALA A 3 -1.37 41.22 -31.99
CA ALA A 3 0.02 41.10 -32.45
C ALA A 3 1.05 41.25 -31.31
N TYR A 4 0.79 42.17 -30.37
CA TYR A 4 1.64 42.38 -29.19
C TYR A 4 1.61 41.18 -28.23
N LEU A 5 0.42 40.62 -27.96
CA LEU A 5 0.30 39.41 -27.12
C LEU A 5 1.01 38.20 -27.75
N LYS A 6 0.96 38.07 -29.08
CA LYS A 6 1.65 36.99 -29.80
C LYS A 6 3.18 37.14 -29.75
N ALA A 7 3.69 38.36 -29.86
CA ALA A 7 5.12 38.64 -29.75
C ALA A 7 5.66 38.32 -28.35
N ASP A 8 4.92 38.69 -27.30
CA ASP A 8 5.31 38.42 -25.92
C ASP A 8 5.38 36.91 -25.61
N HIS A 9 4.38 36.15 -26.05
CA HIS A 9 4.38 34.69 -25.88
C HIS A 9 5.52 34.00 -26.66
N HIS A 10 5.92 34.54 -27.81
CA HIS A 10 7.04 33.99 -28.60
C HIS A 10 8.37 34.18 -27.87
N THR A 11 8.64 35.40 -27.41
CA THR A 11 9.85 35.73 -26.64
C THR A 11 9.96 34.90 -25.37
N ALA A 12 8.83 34.69 -24.66
CA ALA A 12 8.79 33.83 -23.48
C ALA A 12 9.17 32.38 -23.79
N ARG A 13 8.70 31.82 -24.92
CA ARG A 13 9.05 30.45 -25.35
C ARG A 13 10.53 30.31 -25.71
N ILE A 14 11.10 31.26 -26.44
CA ILE A 14 12.53 31.24 -26.79
C ILE A 14 13.38 31.31 -25.53
N ARG A 15 13.03 32.20 -24.59
CA ARG A 15 13.73 32.32 -23.31
C ARG A 15 13.68 31.01 -22.51
N GLN A 16 12.51 30.39 -22.43
CA GLN A 16 12.36 29.10 -21.76
C GLN A 16 13.22 28.01 -22.44
N ALA A 17 13.26 27.98 -23.78
CA ALA A 17 14.07 27.02 -24.53
C ALA A 17 15.58 27.23 -24.32
N GLN A 18 16.06 28.48 -24.33
CA GLN A 18 17.46 28.81 -24.00
C GLN A 18 17.81 28.37 -22.58
N GLU A 19 16.96 28.68 -21.59
CA GLU A 19 17.20 28.23 -20.22
C GLU A 19 17.25 26.70 -20.11
N THR A 20 16.40 26.00 -20.84
CA THR A 20 16.40 24.53 -20.90
C THR A 20 17.68 23.98 -21.54
N VAL A 21 18.07 24.48 -22.71
CA VAL A 21 19.32 24.10 -23.38
C VAL A 21 20.53 24.34 -22.49
N GLY A 22 20.56 25.48 -21.78
CA GLY A 22 21.65 25.81 -20.87
C GLY A 22 21.72 24.90 -19.63
N ARG A 23 20.58 24.35 -19.17
CA ARG A 23 20.57 23.32 -18.12
C ARG A 23 21.04 21.97 -18.66
N MET A 24 20.53 21.54 -19.81
CA MET A 24 20.92 20.28 -20.44
C MET A 24 22.41 20.24 -20.78
N LEU A 25 22.96 21.34 -21.30
CA LEU A 25 24.38 21.47 -21.61
C LEU A 25 25.24 21.37 -20.34
N ARG A 26 24.88 22.11 -19.27
CA ARG A 26 25.59 22.03 -17.99
C ARG A 26 25.55 20.62 -17.39
N TYR A 27 24.41 19.95 -17.48
CA TYR A 27 24.27 18.57 -17.04
C TYR A 27 25.16 17.61 -17.86
N ALA A 28 25.13 17.73 -19.19
CA ALA A 28 25.93 16.90 -20.09
C ALA A 28 27.44 17.08 -19.87
N ILE A 29 27.91 18.32 -19.70
CA ILE A 29 29.33 18.62 -19.42
C ILE A 29 29.74 18.16 -18.02
N GLY A 30 28.85 18.28 -17.03
CA GLY A 30 29.13 17.88 -15.66
C GLY A 30 29.16 16.36 -15.44
N ASN A 31 28.64 15.58 -16.39
CA ASN A 31 28.57 14.12 -16.29
C ASN A 31 29.71 13.46 -17.09
N PRO A 32 30.70 12.81 -16.46
CA PRO A 32 31.87 12.25 -17.14
C PRO A 32 31.53 11.11 -18.11
N GLN A 33 30.34 10.53 -18.03
CA GLN A 33 29.91 9.45 -18.91
C GLN A 33 29.39 9.96 -20.27
N ILE A 34 29.07 11.25 -20.38
CA ILE A 34 28.48 11.83 -21.58
C ILE A 34 29.57 12.59 -22.34
N THR A 35 29.88 12.14 -23.55
CA THR A 35 30.83 12.83 -24.43
C THR A 35 30.09 13.85 -25.31
N VAL A 36 30.29 15.13 -25.04
CA VAL A 36 29.69 16.22 -25.82
C VAL A 36 30.67 16.67 -26.89
N SER A 37 30.24 16.72 -28.16
CA SER A 37 31.11 17.21 -29.23
C SER A 37 31.37 18.71 -29.09
N GLU A 38 32.59 19.13 -29.41
CA GLU A 38 33.00 20.55 -29.33
C GLU A 38 32.11 21.46 -30.20
N ASP A 39 31.70 20.95 -31.37
CA ASP A 39 30.77 21.64 -32.26
C ASP A 39 29.38 21.85 -31.60
N LEU A 40 28.86 20.85 -30.89
CA LEU A 40 27.60 20.99 -30.14
C LEU A 40 27.75 22.01 -29.00
N ILE A 41 28.88 22.02 -28.30
CA ILE A 41 29.18 23.04 -27.27
C ILE A 41 29.19 24.43 -27.90
N ASN A 42 29.92 24.64 -28.99
CA ASN A 42 30.03 25.93 -29.66
C ASN A 42 28.69 26.44 -30.18
N ARG A 43 27.88 25.57 -30.79
CA ARG A 43 26.51 25.91 -31.24
C ARG A 43 25.59 26.23 -30.08
N SER A 44 25.68 25.48 -28.98
CA SER A 44 24.89 25.72 -27.77
C SER A 44 25.26 27.03 -27.11
N VAL A 45 26.55 27.31 -26.94
CA VAL A 45 27.04 28.58 -26.38
C VAL A 45 26.59 29.73 -27.26
N LYS A 46 26.76 29.63 -28.59
CA LYS A 46 26.30 30.65 -29.53
C LYS A 46 24.80 30.94 -29.37
N SER A 47 23.95 29.92 -29.30
CA SER A 47 22.50 30.09 -29.15
C SER A 47 22.09 30.61 -27.76
N LEU A 48 22.87 30.34 -26.71
CA LEU A 48 22.63 30.85 -25.35
C LEU A 48 23.02 32.31 -25.16
N TYR A 49 24.04 32.80 -25.88
CA TYR A 49 24.50 34.19 -25.79
C TYR A 49 23.76 35.16 -26.72
N THR A 50 23.03 34.67 -27.72
CA THR A 50 22.17 35.53 -28.57
C THR A 50 21.07 36.18 -27.72
N ARG A 51 21.02 37.52 -27.74
CA ARG A 51 19.97 38.29 -27.06
C ARG A 51 18.62 38.02 -27.71
N HIS A 52 17.55 38.03 -26.93
CA HIS A 52 16.20 37.74 -27.42
C HIS A 52 15.74 38.70 -28.55
N GLU A 53 16.23 39.94 -28.57
CA GLU A 53 15.91 40.95 -29.58
C GLU A 53 16.54 40.64 -30.95
N ASP A 54 17.64 39.86 -30.96
CA ASP A 54 18.42 39.55 -32.16
C ASP A 54 18.11 38.15 -32.72
N PHE A 55 17.06 37.48 -32.24
CA PHE A 55 16.70 36.13 -32.69
C PHE A 55 16.15 36.17 -34.13
N SER A 56 17.01 35.80 -35.08
CA SER A 56 16.60 35.50 -36.44
C SER A 56 16.02 34.08 -36.52
N ALA A 57 15.26 33.79 -37.59
CA ALA A 57 14.73 32.45 -37.85
C ALA A 57 15.84 31.38 -37.90
N GLU A 58 17.04 31.73 -38.37
CA GLU A 58 18.20 30.83 -38.41
C GLU A 58 18.70 30.48 -37.00
N THR A 59 18.77 31.47 -36.10
CA THR A 59 19.19 31.23 -34.70
C THR A 59 18.15 30.42 -33.93
N GLU A 60 16.86 30.59 -34.24
CA GLU A 60 15.81 29.77 -33.66
C GLU A 60 15.92 28.30 -34.11
N ILE A 61 16.14 28.06 -35.42
CA ILE A 61 16.39 26.70 -35.95
C ILE A 61 17.62 26.09 -35.27
N LEU A 62 18.69 26.87 -35.08
CA LEU A 62 19.89 26.42 -34.38
C LEU A 62 19.58 26.01 -32.93
N LEU A 63 18.80 26.83 -32.20
CA LEU A 63 18.40 26.54 -30.82
C LEU A 63 17.62 25.23 -30.71
N TRP A 64 16.62 25.01 -31.59
CA TRP A 64 15.84 23.77 -31.59
C TRP A 64 16.66 22.55 -32.03
N THR A 65 17.59 22.72 -32.96
CA THR A 65 18.52 21.66 -33.38
C THR A 65 19.43 21.25 -32.23
N VAL A 66 20.01 22.22 -31.52
CA VAL A 66 20.82 21.98 -30.32
C VAL A 66 19.98 21.28 -29.24
N TYR A 67 18.76 21.74 -29.00
CA TYR A 67 17.85 21.11 -28.04
C TYR A 67 17.58 19.63 -28.38
N ALA A 68 17.30 19.31 -29.65
CA ALA A 68 17.05 17.95 -30.09
C ALA A 68 18.29 17.04 -29.96
N GLN A 69 19.48 17.57 -30.29
CA GLN A 69 20.73 16.82 -30.15
C GLN A 69 21.07 16.58 -28.67
N LEU A 70 20.92 17.60 -27.82
CA LEU A 70 21.14 17.45 -26.39
C LEU A 70 20.13 16.49 -25.75
N SER A 71 18.84 16.53 -26.14
CA SER A 71 17.81 15.64 -25.58
C SER A 71 18.07 14.18 -25.93
N GLN A 72 18.53 13.91 -27.15
CA GLN A 72 18.96 12.58 -27.56
C GLN A 72 20.21 12.12 -26.80
N LEU A 73 21.18 13.02 -26.62
CA LEU A 73 22.45 12.71 -25.97
C LEU A 73 22.29 12.41 -24.46
N ILE A 74 21.39 13.12 -23.78
CA ILE A 74 21.19 12.94 -22.33
C ILE A 74 20.10 11.92 -22.00
N SER A 75 19.40 11.35 -23.00
CA SER A 75 18.37 10.34 -22.77
C SER A 75 18.92 9.18 -21.91
N PRO A 76 18.24 8.76 -20.82
CA PRO A 76 16.83 8.98 -20.49
C PRO A 76 16.53 10.20 -19.59
N VAL A 77 17.46 11.17 -19.50
CA VAL A 77 17.31 12.35 -18.63
C VAL A 77 16.41 13.40 -19.28
N THR A 78 15.45 13.93 -18.52
CA THR A 78 14.54 15.00 -18.99
C THR A 78 14.97 16.38 -18.48
N ASP A 79 14.48 17.46 -19.10
CA ASP A 79 14.77 18.81 -18.62
C ASP A 79 14.15 19.10 -17.25
N VAL A 80 12.99 18.50 -16.98
CA VAL A 80 12.24 18.63 -15.73
C VAL A 80 13.03 18.02 -14.57
N SER A 81 13.62 16.85 -14.79
CA SER A 81 14.35 16.17 -13.75
C SER A 81 15.66 16.87 -13.40
N ILE A 82 16.36 17.45 -14.39
CA ILE A 82 17.54 18.30 -14.15
C ILE A 82 17.14 19.49 -13.27
N GLN A 83 16.00 20.12 -13.53
CA GLN A 83 15.49 21.21 -12.68
C GLN A 83 15.24 20.77 -11.24
N ILE A 84 14.69 19.58 -11.04
CA ILE A 84 14.45 19.01 -9.70
C ILE A 84 15.78 18.76 -9.00
N ALA A 85 16.75 18.13 -9.68
CA ALA A 85 18.07 17.83 -9.12
C ALA A 85 18.86 19.09 -8.74
N ASP A 86 18.87 20.10 -9.62
CA ASP A 86 19.48 21.41 -9.32
C ASP A 86 18.80 22.10 -8.13
N GLY A 87 17.47 22.03 -8.06
CA GLY A 87 16.69 22.56 -6.94
C GLY A 87 17.05 21.90 -5.60
N LEU A 88 17.18 20.57 -5.59
CA LEU A 88 17.58 19.80 -4.41
C LEU A 88 19.01 20.14 -3.97
N LYS A 89 19.96 20.24 -4.91
CA LYS A 89 21.36 20.57 -4.61
C LYS A 89 21.50 21.96 -3.98
N ASN A 90 20.79 22.95 -4.51
CA ASN A 90 20.79 24.31 -3.95
C ASN A 90 20.17 24.34 -2.55
N THR A 91 19.13 23.53 -2.30
CA THR A 91 18.50 23.42 -0.99
C THR A 91 19.45 22.79 0.02
N ALA A 92 20.14 21.70 -0.36
CA ALA A 92 21.12 21.03 0.49
C ALA A 92 22.26 21.96 0.92
N ALA A 93 22.82 22.74 -0.02
CA ALA A 93 23.87 23.73 0.28
C ALA A 93 23.39 24.81 1.28
N THR A 94 22.13 25.26 1.15
CA THR A 94 21.56 26.28 2.06
C THR A 94 21.31 25.73 3.48
N VAL A 95 21.01 24.43 3.60
CA VAL A 95 20.80 23.78 4.90
C VAL A 95 22.11 23.62 5.68
N GLU A 96 23.22 23.39 4.98
CA GLU A 96 24.55 23.26 5.60
C GLU A 96 24.99 24.58 6.26
N ASP A 97 24.70 25.72 5.63
CA ASP A 97 25.00 27.05 6.17
C ASP A 97 24.12 27.47 7.36
N THR A 98 22.94 26.88 7.52
CA THR A 98 21.96 27.27 8.57
C THR A 98 21.95 26.34 9.79
N ALA A 99 22.85 25.36 9.85
CA ALA A 99 22.93 24.39 10.94
C ALA A 99 23.32 24.97 12.32
N SER A 100 23.69 26.25 12.41
CA SER A 100 24.05 26.90 13.69
C SER A 100 22.86 27.41 14.53
N GLU A 101 21.62 27.40 14.03
CA GLU A 101 20.49 27.98 14.76
C GLU A 101 19.52 26.92 15.31
N LYS A 102 19.63 26.65 16.62
CA LYS A 102 18.74 25.76 17.37
C LYS A 102 17.44 26.49 17.69
N LYS A 103 16.37 26.25 16.91
CA LYS A 103 14.99 26.11 17.42
C LYS A 103 14.04 25.53 16.36
N THR A 104 13.10 24.72 16.88
CA THR A 104 11.92 24.08 16.27
C THR A 104 12.14 23.01 15.19
N LEU A 105 12.19 21.76 15.64
CA LEU A 105 12.27 20.51 14.85
C LEU A 105 11.14 20.36 13.79
N THR A 106 9.95 20.86 14.10
CA THR A 106 8.80 20.90 13.18
C THR A 106 8.96 21.95 12.07
N ALA A 107 9.55 23.12 12.38
CA ALA A 107 9.91 24.11 11.36
C ALA A 107 11.10 23.65 10.51
N LYS A 108 12.02 22.85 11.07
CA LYS A 108 13.09 22.17 10.31
C LYS A 108 12.55 21.12 9.36
N LEU A 109 11.57 20.30 9.73
CA LEU A 109 10.94 19.35 8.82
C LEU A 109 10.25 20.06 7.65
N ILE A 110 9.55 21.16 7.92
CA ILE A 110 8.87 21.95 6.88
C ILE A 110 9.87 22.75 6.01
N ARG A 111 10.98 23.25 6.56
CA ARG A 111 12.08 23.91 5.80
C ARG A 111 13.02 22.94 5.08
N PHE A 112 13.23 21.73 5.61
CA PHE A 112 13.98 20.66 4.93
C PHE A 112 13.35 20.32 3.58
N PHE A 113 12.03 20.50 3.47
CA PHE A 113 11.28 20.40 2.23
C PHE A 113 11.21 21.71 1.40
N GLY A 114 12.10 22.69 1.64
CA GLY A 114 12.51 23.68 0.65
C GLY A 114 11.41 24.58 0.06
N LEU A 115 10.57 25.18 0.89
CA LEU A 115 9.62 26.22 0.47
C LEU A 115 10.31 27.60 0.43
N ASN A 116 10.83 28.01 -0.73
CA ASN A 116 10.80 29.45 -1.04
C ASN A 116 10.54 29.73 -2.52
N SER A 117 9.71 30.75 -2.69
CA SER A 117 8.91 31.09 -3.86
C SER A 117 9.74 31.39 -5.10
N HIS A 118 9.46 30.69 -6.21
CA HIS A 118 9.10 31.23 -7.54
C HIS A 118 9.49 30.31 -8.73
N LYS A 119 10.13 29.15 -8.51
CA LYS A 119 10.57 28.29 -9.63
C LYS A 119 10.06 26.84 -9.58
N SER A 120 9.31 26.55 -10.65
CA SER A 120 8.72 25.29 -11.11
C SER A 120 7.51 24.76 -10.32
N LEU A 121 6.33 24.97 -10.91
CA LEU A 121 5.06 24.32 -10.55
C LEU A 121 5.20 22.78 -10.49
N LEU A 122 6.19 22.23 -11.21
CA LEU A 122 6.56 20.81 -11.25
C LEU A 122 7.19 20.31 -9.96
N VAL A 123 8.14 21.04 -9.35
CA VAL A 123 8.71 20.65 -8.05
C VAL A 123 7.62 20.63 -6.98
N LYS A 124 6.74 21.64 -6.97
CA LYS A 124 5.59 21.67 -6.06
C LYS A 124 4.67 20.46 -6.25
N ARG A 125 4.43 20.04 -7.50
CA ARG A 125 3.60 18.88 -7.80
C ARG A 125 4.28 17.57 -7.40
N CYS A 126 5.57 17.39 -7.71
CA CYS A 126 6.34 16.22 -7.30
C CYS A 126 6.39 16.09 -5.77
N GLN A 127 6.58 17.20 -5.07
CA GLN A 127 6.58 17.24 -3.61
C GLN A 127 5.20 16.95 -3.02
N GLN A 128 4.14 17.46 -3.65
CA GLN A 128 2.77 17.14 -3.27
C GLN A 128 2.49 15.65 -3.44
N ASP A 129 2.88 15.06 -4.57
CA ASP A 129 2.69 13.63 -4.84
C ASP A 129 3.47 12.77 -3.83
N LEU A 130 4.75 13.10 -3.57
CA LEU A 130 5.56 12.39 -2.58
C LEU A 130 5.01 12.56 -1.16
N GLY A 131 4.51 13.76 -0.83
CA GLY A 131 3.87 14.04 0.45
C GLY A 131 2.59 13.23 0.65
N VAL A 132 1.75 13.13 -0.38
CA VAL A 132 0.54 12.30 -0.37
C VAL A 132 0.91 10.83 -0.19
N ILE A 133 1.89 10.31 -0.95
CA ILE A 133 2.34 8.92 -0.83
C ILE A 133 2.89 8.63 0.57
N THR A 134 3.71 9.51 1.11
CA THR A 134 4.30 9.36 2.46
C THR A 134 3.22 9.41 3.54
N PHE A 135 2.25 10.32 3.40
CA PHE A 135 1.11 10.42 4.31
C PHE A 135 0.26 9.14 4.27
N CYS A 136 -0.05 8.64 3.07
CA CYS A 136 -0.75 7.36 2.91
C CYS A 136 0.00 6.20 3.55
N LEU A 137 1.32 6.11 3.35
CA LEU A 137 2.16 5.09 3.97
C LEU A 137 2.07 5.15 5.50
N LEU A 138 2.23 6.34 6.08
CA LEU A 138 2.18 6.54 7.53
C LEU A 138 0.79 6.19 8.08
N MET A 139 -0.28 6.57 7.38
CA MET A 139 -1.64 6.18 7.71
C MET A 139 -1.83 4.66 7.72
N PHE A 140 -1.42 3.96 6.65
CA PHE A 140 -1.57 2.50 6.55
C PHE A 140 -0.72 1.75 7.57
N VAL A 141 0.52 2.20 7.81
CA VAL A 141 1.39 1.61 8.85
C VAL A 141 0.79 1.82 10.24
N SER A 142 0.28 3.02 10.54
CA SER A 142 -0.37 3.30 11.83
C SER A 142 -1.61 2.42 12.01
N PHE A 143 -2.45 2.33 10.98
CA PHE A 143 -3.65 1.51 11.00
C PHE A 143 -3.32 0.01 11.12
N TYR A 144 -2.24 -0.45 10.48
CA TYR A 144 -1.73 -1.81 10.63
C TYR A 144 -1.27 -2.10 12.06
N VAL A 145 -0.50 -1.22 12.69
CA VAL A 145 -0.04 -1.39 14.08
C VAL A 145 -1.24 -1.43 15.03
N VAL A 146 -2.21 -0.51 14.89
CA VAL A 146 -3.44 -0.52 15.69
C VAL A 146 -4.22 -1.83 15.49
N SER A 147 -4.39 -2.27 14.24
CA SER A 147 -5.05 -3.54 13.93
C SER A 147 -4.32 -4.73 14.53
N GLN A 148 -2.98 -4.75 14.51
CA GLN A 148 -2.19 -5.82 15.12
C GLN A 148 -2.31 -5.86 16.65
N CYS A 149 -2.19 -4.71 17.32
CA CYS A 149 -2.43 -4.61 18.76
C CYS A 149 -3.84 -5.09 19.12
N TYR A 150 -4.82 -4.72 18.30
CA TYR A 150 -6.21 -5.16 18.48
C TYR A 150 -6.37 -6.68 18.32
N ILE A 151 -5.79 -7.27 17.26
CA ILE A 151 -5.82 -8.72 17.03
C ILE A 151 -5.18 -9.47 18.20
N ALA A 152 -4.03 -8.99 18.69
CA ALA A 152 -3.32 -9.61 19.81
C ALA A 152 -4.17 -9.59 21.09
N LEU A 153 -4.74 -8.44 21.43
CA LEU A 153 -5.59 -8.28 22.61
C LEU A 153 -6.88 -9.12 22.49
N LEU A 154 -7.47 -9.17 21.29
CA LEU A 154 -8.64 -10.00 21.02
C LEU A 154 -8.32 -11.50 21.15
N SER A 155 -7.16 -11.94 20.67
CA SER A 155 -6.69 -13.31 20.78
C SER A 155 -6.46 -13.74 22.22
N GLU A 156 -5.83 -12.90 23.04
CA GLU A 156 -5.62 -13.14 24.47
C GLU A 156 -6.96 -13.20 25.22
N THR A 157 -7.86 -12.26 24.95
CA THR A 157 -9.20 -12.25 25.57
C THR A 157 -10.01 -13.49 25.20
N LEU A 158 -9.95 -13.90 23.92
CA LEU A 158 -10.60 -15.10 23.42
C LEU A 158 -10.06 -16.37 24.08
N THR A 159 -8.73 -16.50 24.17
CA THR A 159 -8.08 -17.68 24.78
C THR A 159 -8.42 -17.78 26.27
N HIS A 160 -8.30 -16.69 27.02
CA HIS A 160 -8.66 -16.63 28.43
C HIS A 160 -10.15 -16.93 28.66
N SER A 161 -11.04 -16.39 27.84
CA SER A 161 -12.48 -16.71 27.94
C SER A 161 -12.80 -18.17 27.65
N SER A 162 -12.01 -18.87 26.83
CA SER A 162 -12.22 -20.32 26.56
C SER A 162 -11.93 -21.11 27.81
N GLN A 163 -10.77 -20.83 28.41
CA GLN A 163 -10.30 -21.53 29.59
C GLN A 163 -11.30 -21.36 30.73
N LEU A 164 -11.75 -20.12 30.97
CA LEU A 164 -12.79 -19.86 31.97
C LEU A 164 -14.11 -20.59 31.69
N LEU A 165 -14.54 -20.66 30.42
CA LEU A 165 -15.79 -21.34 30.06
C LEU A 165 -15.67 -22.86 30.25
N ASP A 166 -14.53 -23.44 29.92
CA ASP A 166 -14.29 -24.87 30.07
C ASP A 166 -14.11 -25.25 31.54
N ASP A 167 -13.44 -24.41 32.33
CA ASP A 167 -13.36 -24.54 33.79
C ASP A 167 -14.75 -24.48 34.44
N LEU A 168 -15.60 -23.53 34.02
CA LEU A 168 -16.97 -23.39 34.53
C LEU A 168 -17.83 -24.61 34.16
N LYS A 169 -17.71 -25.12 32.94
CA LYS A 169 -18.40 -26.37 32.54
C LYS A 169 -17.93 -27.55 33.37
N ALA A 170 -16.62 -27.71 33.55
CA ALA A 170 -16.06 -28.79 34.36
C ALA A 170 -16.55 -28.72 35.81
N GLN A 171 -16.58 -27.52 36.40
CA GLN A 171 -17.08 -27.31 37.75
C GLN A 171 -18.58 -27.58 37.87
N LYS A 172 -19.38 -27.15 36.89
CA LYS A 172 -20.82 -27.44 36.86
C LYS A 172 -21.12 -28.93 36.69
N THR A 173 -20.33 -29.64 35.89
CA THR A 173 -20.42 -31.11 35.79
C THR A 173 -20.05 -31.78 37.12
N ALA A 174 -19.04 -31.26 37.83
CA ALA A 174 -18.69 -31.76 39.16
C ALA A 174 -19.79 -31.50 40.20
N GLU A 175 -20.43 -30.32 40.16
CA GLU A 175 -21.56 -29.98 41.04
C GLU A 175 -22.74 -30.95 40.84
N LEU A 176 -23.06 -31.29 39.59
CA LEU A 176 -24.11 -32.27 39.27
C LEU A 176 -23.79 -33.68 39.82
N LEU A 177 -22.52 -34.06 39.91
CA LEU A 177 -22.10 -35.34 40.49
C LEU A 177 -22.09 -35.32 42.03
N LEU A 178 -21.89 -34.17 42.66
CA LEU A 178 -21.80 -34.01 44.11
C LEU A 178 -23.15 -33.81 44.81
N ASN A 179 -24.18 -33.35 44.07
CA ASN A 179 -25.47 -32.96 44.62
C ASN A 179 -26.30 -34.12 45.24
N GLU A 180 -25.84 -35.37 45.16
CA GLU A 180 -26.50 -36.50 45.83
C GLU A 180 -26.02 -36.73 47.28
N GLN A 181 -24.84 -36.26 47.72
CA GLN A 181 -24.32 -36.59 49.07
C GLN A 181 -23.39 -35.56 49.75
N SER A 182 -23.12 -34.39 49.14
CA SER A 182 -22.09 -33.47 49.65
C SER A 182 -22.54 -32.59 50.85
N PRO A 183 -21.67 -32.34 51.85
CA PRO A 183 -21.96 -31.46 53.00
C PRO A 183 -22.11 -29.99 52.58
N ALA A 184 -23.04 -29.27 53.23
CA ALA A 184 -23.43 -27.88 52.93
C ALA A 184 -22.26 -26.87 52.78
N ASN A 185 -21.14 -27.09 53.47
CA ASN A 185 -19.96 -26.23 53.39
C ASN A 185 -19.23 -26.35 52.03
N GLN A 186 -19.23 -27.52 51.38
CA GLN A 186 -18.63 -27.69 50.05
C GLN A 186 -19.45 -26.96 48.99
N ASN A 187 -20.78 -27.01 49.08
CA ASN A 187 -21.66 -26.26 48.17
C ASN A 187 -21.42 -24.74 48.24
N LEU A 188 -21.12 -24.20 49.43
CA LEU A 188 -20.83 -22.77 49.59
C LEU A 188 -19.49 -22.38 48.96
N GLN A 189 -18.46 -23.23 49.09
CA GLN A 189 -17.17 -23.01 48.44
C GLN A 189 -17.29 -23.06 46.92
N ILE A 190 -17.96 -24.08 46.37
CA ILE A 190 -18.19 -24.21 44.92
C ILE A 190 -18.96 -22.99 44.40
N ARG A 191 -20.00 -22.54 45.13
CA ARG A 191 -20.76 -21.35 44.74
C ARG A 191 -19.91 -20.08 44.72
N ASN A 192 -18.99 -19.90 45.68
CA ASN A 192 -18.08 -18.75 45.70
C ASN A 192 -17.07 -18.80 44.54
N GLU A 193 -16.50 -19.96 44.24
CA GLU A 193 -15.59 -20.13 43.10
C GLU A 193 -16.29 -19.84 41.78
N ILE A 194 -17.49 -20.37 41.58
CA ILE A 194 -18.36 -20.09 40.43
C ILE A 194 -18.60 -18.58 40.31
N LEU A 195 -18.93 -17.89 41.41
CA LEU A 195 -19.11 -16.44 41.43
C LEU A 195 -17.84 -15.68 41.00
N THR A 196 -16.66 -16.12 41.47
CA THR A 196 -15.39 -15.49 41.06
C THR A 196 -15.07 -15.71 39.58
N LEU A 197 -15.37 -16.90 39.03
CA LEU A 197 -15.23 -17.18 37.60
C LEU A 197 -16.18 -16.31 36.78
N TYR A 198 -17.42 -16.13 37.25
CA TYR A 198 -18.38 -15.23 36.61
C TYR A 198 -17.88 -13.79 36.57
N LEU A 199 -17.37 -13.24 37.68
CA LEU A 199 -16.83 -11.88 37.71
C LEU A 199 -15.63 -11.70 36.75
N LYS A 200 -14.76 -12.71 36.64
CA LYS A 200 -13.64 -12.69 35.68
C LYS A 200 -14.12 -12.72 34.23
N LEU A 201 -15.13 -13.54 33.94
CA LEU A 201 -15.73 -13.68 32.62
C LEU A 201 -16.44 -12.38 32.21
N ASP A 202 -17.08 -11.73 33.17
CA ASP A 202 -17.75 -10.45 33.01
C ASP A 202 -16.76 -9.34 32.65
N ALA A 203 -15.65 -9.23 33.39
CA ALA A 203 -14.58 -8.29 33.09
C ALA A 203 -13.96 -8.52 31.70
N ALA A 204 -13.75 -9.77 31.30
CA ALA A 204 -13.24 -10.11 29.96
C ALA A 204 -14.22 -9.72 28.85
N SER A 205 -15.53 -9.86 29.11
CA SER A 205 -16.55 -9.42 28.17
C SER A 205 -16.64 -7.89 28.06
N HIS A 206 -16.50 -7.15 29.18
CA HIS A 206 -16.42 -5.69 29.13
C HIS A 206 -15.25 -5.22 28.28
N ALA A 207 -14.07 -5.81 28.48
CA ALA A 207 -12.90 -5.53 27.64
C ALA A 207 -13.17 -5.81 26.15
N LEU A 208 -13.92 -6.87 25.84
CA LEU A 208 -14.29 -7.22 24.48
C LEU A 208 -15.27 -6.20 23.85
N SER A 209 -16.29 -5.77 24.60
CA SER A 209 -17.27 -4.78 24.14
C SER A 209 -16.62 -3.43 23.85
N ASP A 210 -15.74 -2.99 24.75
CA ASP A 210 -14.97 -1.76 24.60
C ASP A 210 -14.02 -1.81 23.39
N LEU A 211 -13.52 -3.01 23.04
CA LEU A 211 -12.74 -3.22 21.83
C LEU A 211 -13.60 -3.07 20.56
N VAL A 212 -14.83 -3.57 20.54
CA VAL A 212 -15.65 -3.59 19.32
C VAL A 212 -16.14 -2.20 18.92
N MET A 213 -16.44 -1.33 19.88
CA MET A 213 -16.94 0.05 19.67
C MET A 213 -16.10 0.92 18.70
N PRO A 214 -14.75 1.00 18.82
CA PRO A 214 -13.95 1.79 17.88
C PRO A 214 -13.97 1.23 16.45
N LEU A 215 -14.14 -0.08 16.23
CA LEU A 215 -14.29 -0.63 14.88
C LEU A 215 -15.60 -0.21 14.23
N GLU A 216 -16.69 -0.13 15.01
CA GLU A 216 -17.98 0.39 14.53
C GLU A 216 -17.83 1.86 14.11
N ARG A 217 -17.16 2.67 14.92
CA ARG A 217 -16.91 4.09 14.62
C ARG A 217 -16.09 4.30 13.35
N LEU A 218 -15.21 3.38 13.02
CA LEU A 218 -14.41 3.43 11.79
C LEU A 218 -15.20 2.98 10.55
N GLY A 219 -16.42 2.44 10.70
CA GLY A 219 -17.28 2.04 9.59
C GLY A 219 -16.81 0.81 8.80
N PHE A 220 -15.75 0.13 9.26
CA PHE A 220 -15.22 -1.05 8.57
C PHE A 220 -16.10 -2.29 8.74
N LEU A 221 -16.86 -2.37 9.83
CA LEU A 221 -17.73 -3.49 10.14
C LEU A 221 -19.14 -2.99 10.40
N THR A 222 -20.00 -3.06 9.40
CA THR A 222 -21.44 -2.89 9.60
C THR A 222 -21.98 -4.19 10.17
N LEU A 223 -22.11 -4.27 11.50
CA LEU A 223 -22.86 -5.36 12.11
C LEU A 223 -24.33 -5.23 11.74
N SER A 224 -25.00 -6.37 11.56
CA SER A 224 -26.45 -6.38 11.46
C SER A 224 -27.05 -5.72 12.71
N GLU A 225 -28.02 -4.83 12.50
CA GLU A 225 -28.73 -4.14 13.59
C GLU A 225 -29.34 -5.14 14.59
N SER A 226 -29.77 -6.31 14.11
CA SER A 226 -30.26 -7.41 14.95
C SER A 226 -29.19 -7.93 15.93
N THR A 227 -27.99 -8.18 15.43
CA THR A 227 -26.84 -8.61 16.24
C THR A 227 -26.46 -7.55 17.26
N LEU A 228 -26.39 -6.29 16.84
CA LEU A 228 -26.03 -5.18 17.71
C LEU A 228 -27.06 -5.01 18.84
N ASN A 229 -28.35 -5.13 18.52
CA ASN A 229 -29.42 -5.07 19.51
C ASN A 229 -29.42 -6.27 20.46
N THR A 230 -29.01 -7.45 19.97
CA THR A 230 -28.83 -8.64 20.83
C THR A 230 -27.64 -8.44 21.77
N LEU A 231 -26.52 -7.91 21.27
CA LEU A 231 -25.33 -7.61 22.06
C LEU A 231 -25.62 -6.53 23.12
N LYS A 232 -26.31 -5.45 22.72
CA LYS A 232 -26.76 -4.39 23.64
C LYS A 232 -27.77 -4.90 24.66
N SER A 233 -28.65 -5.83 24.27
CA SER A 233 -29.57 -6.48 25.21
C SER A 233 -28.80 -7.33 26.21
N CYS A 234 -27.85 -8.16 25.78
CA CYS A 234 -26.98 -8.91 26.70
C CYS A 234 -26.19 -7.99 27.64
N ALA A 235 -25.68 -6.86 27.14
CA ALA A 235 -24.99 -5.86 27.96
C ALA A 235 -25.93 -5.20 28.99
N ARG A 236 -27.20 -4.92 28.64
CA ARG A 236 -28.18 -4.38 29.61
C ARG A 236 -28.65 -5.42 30.62
N TYR A 237 -28.86 -6.67 30.19
CA TYR A 237 -29.29 -7.76 31.08
C TYR A 237 -28.19 -8.13 32.08
N ARG A 238 -26.92 -7.88 31.75
CA ARG A 238 -25.79 -8.06 32.66
C ARG A 238 -25.84 -7.14 33.88
N ASP A 239 -26.33 -5.91 33.73
CA ASP A 239 -26.42 -4.95 34.84
C ASP A 239 -27.50 -5.34 35.88
N THR A 240 -28.44 -6.21 35.50
CA THR A 240 -29.47 -6.74 36.40
C THR A 240 -29.02 -8.05 37.02
N ILE A 241 -28.57 -7.98 38.28
CA ILE A 241 -27.90 -9.04 39.08
C ILE A 241 -28.71 -10.34 39.24
N ASP A 242 -30.01 -10.36 38.92
CA ASP A 242 -30.92 -11.49 39.16
C ASP A 242 -31.02 -12.51 38.00
N LEU A 243 -30.05 -12.54 37.08
CA LEU A 243 -30.15 -13.41 35.92
C LEU A 243 -29.95 -14.89 36.27
N GLU A 244 -30.86 -15.76 35.80
CA GLU A 244 -30.65 -17.20 35.81
C GLU A 244 -29.34 -17.54 35.08
N ASN A 245 -28.52 -18.39 35.70
CA ASN A 245 -27.20 -18.81 35.22
C ASN A 245 -27.19 -19.31 33.75
N ALA A 246 -28.32 -19.76 33.23
CA ALA A 246 -28.47 -20.24 31.86
C ALA A 246 -28.41 -19.14 30.79
N ASP A 247 -28.98 -17.97 31.07
CA ASP A 247 -29.06 -16.87 30.09
C ASP A 247 -27.75 -16.10 29.99
N LEU A 248 -27.04 -15.92 31.11
CA LEU A 248 -25.70 -15.34 31.12
C LEU A 248 -24.72 -16.20 30.29
N LEU A 249 -24.79 -17.52 30.43
CA LEU A 249 -23.95 -18.46 29.66
C LEU A 249 -24.23 -18.35 28.16
N ARG A 250 -25.50 -18.16 27.77
CA ARG A 250 -25.90 -17.93 26.37
C ARG A 250 -25.34 -16.62 25.83
N CYS A 251 -25.42 -15.53 26.61
CA CYS A 251 -24.87 -14.24 26.21
C CYS A 251 -23.35 -14.30 26.01
N VAL A 252 -22.60 -14.92 26.93
CA VAL A 252 -21.14 -15.05 26.77
C VAL A 252 -20.78 -15.94 25.59
N ALA A 253 -21.49 -17.05 25.37
CA ALA A 253 -21.27 -17.91 24.21
C ALA A 253 -21.51 -17.17 22.89
N LEU A 254 -22.50 -16.28 22.86
CA LEU A 254 -22.81 -15.42 21.71
C LEU A 254 -21.67 -14.41 21.45
N GLU A 255 -21.24 -13.66 22.46
CA GLU A 255 -20.14 -12.70 22.38
C GLU A 255 -18.85 -13.36 21.89
N ARG A 256 -18.53 -14.55 22.40
CA ARG A 256 -17.37 -15.33 21.97
C ARG A 256 -17.44 -15.69 20.48
N LYS A 257 -18.60 -16.14 20.00
CA LYS A 257 -18.79 -16.45 18.57
C LYS A 257 -18.54 -15.22 17.72
N TYR A 258 -19.00 -14.04 18.15
CA TYR A 258 -18.73 -12.79 17.44
C TYR A 258 -17.27 -12.38 17.49
N ALA A 259 -16.63 -12.43 18.65
CA ALA A 259 -15.21 -12.14 18.79
C ALA A 259 -14.35 -13.04 17.90
N SER A 260 -14.66 -14.34 17.85
CA SER A 260 -13.98 -15.30 16.97
C SER A 260 -14.20 -15.00 15.48
N ALA A 261 -15.43 -14.67 15.09
CA ALA A 261 -15.74 -14.25 13.73
C ALA A 261 -14.99 -12.97 13.35
N THR A 262 -15.00 -11.95 14.22
CA THR A 262 -14.26 -10.69 14.02
C THR A 262 -12.76 -10.92 13.93
N TYR A 263 -12.20 -11.76 14.81
CA TYR A 263 -10.79 -12.17 14.74
C TYR A 263 -10.47 -12.81 13.40
N THR A 264 -11.31 -13.72 12.92
CA THR A 264 -11.15 -14.39 11.63
C THR A 264 -11.20 -13.39 10.48
N VAL A 265 -12.15 -12.45 10.49
CA VAL A 265 -12.27 -11.42 9.45
C VAL A 265 -11.05 -10.50 9.44
N LEU A 266 -10.64 -10.03 10.62
CA LEU A 266 -9.55 -9.08 10.77
C LEU A 266 -8.20 -9.71 10.39
N SER A 267 -7.95 -10.95 10.84
CA SER A 267 -6.71 -11.67 10.54
C SER A 267 -6.62 -12.18 9.11
N ARG A 268 -7.72 -12.67 8.51
CA ARG A 268 -7.70 -13.27 7.17
C ARG A 268 -7.89 -12.28 6.02
N TYR A 269 -8.62 -11.18 6.24
CA TYR A 269 -8.96 -10.26 5.16
C TYR A 269 -8.33 -8.88 5.35
N VAL A 270 -8.54 -8.26 6.52
CA VAL A 270 -8.09 -6.88 6.75
C VAL A 270 -6.58 -6.81 6.83
N LEU A 271 -5.95 -7.70 7.58
CA LEU A 271 -4.50 -7.67 7.78
C LEU A 271 -3.73 -7.87 6.46
N PRO A 272 -4.01 -8.89 5.63
CA PRO A 272 -3.33 -9.07 4.34
C PRO A 272 -3.62 -7.93 3.36
N LEU A 273 -4.83 -7.36 3.38
CA LEU A 273 -5.18 -6.19 2.58
C LEU A 273 -4.31 -4.98 2.94
N LEU A 274 -4.13 -4.69 4.24
CA LEU A 274 -3.27 -3.59 4.70
C LEU A 274 -1.81 -3.81 4.32
N LEU A 275 -1.30 -5.03 4.49
CA LEU A 275 0.06 -5.39 4.08
C LEU A 275 0.25 -5.24 2.57
N GLY A 276 -0.76 -5.60 1.78
CA GLY A 276 -0.80 -5.35 0.34
C GLY A 276 -0.70 -3.86 0.00
N PHE A 277 -1.47 -3.00 0.70
CA PHE A 277 -1.38 -1.54 0.54
C PHE A 277 -0.02 -0.97 0.95
N ILE A 278 0.56 -1.44 2.05
CA ILE A 278 1.89 -1.02 2.51
C ILE A 278 2.95 -1.41 1.47
N GLY A 279 2.92 -2.66 0.98
CA GLY A 279 3.81 -3.15 -0.07
C GLY A 279 3.70 -2.33 -1.35
N ALA A 280 2.47 -2.04 -1.79
CA ALA A 280 2.20 -1.23 -2.98
C ALA A 280 2.71 0.20 -2.83
N THR A 281 2.49 0.80 -1.66
CA THR A 281 2.95 2.16 -1.36
C THR A 281 4.48 2.22 -1.32
N ALA A 282 5.13 1.21 -0.73
CA ALA A 282 6.58 1.08 -0.73
C ALA A 282 7.14 0.94 -2.16
N TYR A 283 6.49 0.13 -3.02
CA TYR A 283 6.85 0.00 -4.42
C TYR A 283 6.76 1.34 -5.16
N VAL A 284 5.61 2.03 -5.07
CA VAL A 284 5.40 3.33 -5.73
C VAL A 284 6.41 4.37 -5.22
N THR A 285 6.69 4.39 -3.92
CA THR A 285 7.70 5.27 -3.33
C THR A 285 9.08 4.99 -3.90
N ARG A 286 9.53 3.72 -3.89
CA ARG A 286 10.85 3.33 -4.40
C ARG A 286 10.97 3.63 -5.89
N HIS A 287 9.95 3.32 -6.68
CA HIS A 287 9.94 3.56 -8.11
C HIS A 287 10.03 5.06 -8.42
N THR A 288 9.28 5.88 -7.67
CA THR A 288 9.33 7.35 -7.79
C THR A 288 10.72 7.86 -7.41
N LEU A 289 11.27 7.43 -6.27
CA LEU A 289 12.63 7.81 -5.86
C LEU A 289 13.70 7.41 -6.88
N PHE A 290 13.57 6.22 -7.47
CA PHE A 290 14.47 5.77 -8.53
C PHE A 290 14.39 6.69 -9.76
N GLN A 291 13.18 7.03 -10.22
CA GLN A 291 13.01 7.97 -11.33
C GLN A 291 13.55 9.37 -11.03
N LEU A 292 13.43 9.83 -9.77
CA LEU A 292 14.07 11.08 -9.37
C LEU A 292 15.60 10.96 -9.39
N ALA A 293 16.15 9.88 -8.86
CA ALA A 293 17.60 9.66 -8.78
C ALA A 293 18.24 9.52 -10.17
N THR A 294 17.57 8.86 -11.12
CA THR A 294 18.05 8.75 -12.51
C THR A 294 17.76 9.97 -13.36
N ASN A 295 17.15 11.01 -12.78
CA ASN A 295 16.65 12.16 -13.50
C ASN A 295 15.72 11.77 -14.68
N SER A 296 14.88 10.76 -14.52
CA SER A 296 13.90 10.33 -15.54
C SER A 296 12.46 10.53 -15.09
N TYR A 297 12.25 11.34 -14.04
CA TYR A 297 10.92 11.59 -13.52
C TYR A 297 10.04 12.28 -14.56
N ALA A 298 9.02 11.55 -15.02
CA ALA A 298 7.90 12.08 -15.77
C ALA A 298 6.68 12.02 -14.84
N PRO A 299 5.95 13.12 -14.64
CA PRO A 299 4.75 13.11 -13.80
C PRO A 299 3.77 12.06 -14.32
N SER A 300 3.62 10.97 -13.56
CA SER A 300 2.66 9.93 -13.92
C SER A 300 1.25 10.52 -13.85
N PRO A 301 0.36 10.21 -14.80
CA PRO A 301 -1.06 10.49 -14.61
C PRO A 301 -1.52 9.84 -13.31
N HIS A 302 -2.22 10.60 -12.45
CA HIS A 302 -2.62 10.16 -11.10
C HIS A 302 -3.36 8.82 -11.10
N GLY A 303 -4.12 8.51 -12.17
CA GLY A 303 -4.85 7.25 -12.31
C GLY A 303 -3.97 6.00 -12.23
N MET A 304 -2.76 6.03 -12.78
CA MET A 304 -1.88 4.84 -12.79
C MET A 304 -1.35 4.50 -11.39
N MET A 305 -1.01 5.50 -10.59
CA MET A 305 -0.52 5.29 -9.22
C MET A 305 -1.63 4.75 -8.32
N THR A 306 -2.83 5.35 -8.38
CA THR A 306 -3.99 4.88 -7.62
C THR A 306 -4.38 3.46 -8.01
N MET A 307 -4.38 3.15 -9.31
CA MET A 307 -4.66 1.81 -9.80
C MET A 307 -3.68 0.78 -9.24
N ARG A 308 -2.37 1.08 -9.23
CA ARG A 308 -1.35 0.21 -8.62
C ARG A 308 -1.59 0.00 -7.12
N LEU A 309 -1.92 1.06 -6.38
CA LEU A 309 -2.23 0.96 -4.94
C LEU A 309 -3.45 0.06 -4.68
N CYS A 310 -4.56 0.29 -5.38
CA CYS A 310 -5.77 -0.53 -5.24
C CYS A 310 -5.51 -2.00 -5.57
N LEU A 311 -4.74 -2.25 -6.63
CA LEU A 311 -4.41 -3.61 -7.06
C LEU A 311 -3.47 -4.32 -6.08
N GLY A 312 -2.52 -3.61 -5.48
CA GLY A 312 -1.69 -4.19 -4.42
C GLY A 312 -2.48 -4.54 -3.16
N GLY A 313 -3.45 -3.71 -2.77
CA GLY A 313 -4.38 -4.02 -1.68
C GLY A 313 -5.26 -5.24 -1.99
N LEU A 314 -5.78 -5.33 -3.22
CA LEU A 314 -6.56 -6.48 -3.69
C LEU A 314 -5.73 -7.77 -3.70
N LEU A 315 -4.50 -7.71 -4.22
CA LEU A 315 -3.56 -8.82 -4.22
C LEU A 315 -3.22 -9.31 -2.80
N GLY A 316 -3.01 -8.37 -1.88
CA GLY A 316 -2.86 -8.67 -0.46
C GLY A 316 -4.07 -9.44 0.09
N ALA A 317 -5.28 -8.95 -0.15
CA ALA A 317 -6.51 -9.61 0.28
C ALA A 317 -6.68 -11.03 -0.32
N ILE A 318 -6.44 -11.17 -1.63
CA ILE A 318 -6.51 -12.47 -2.33
C ILE A 318 -5.51 -13.45 -1.72
N SER A 319 -4.27 -13.01 -1.48
CA SER A 319 -3.25 -13.86 -0.85
C SER A 319 -3.67 -14.32 0.55
N GLY A 320 -4.35 -13.45 1.31
CA GLY A 320 -4.97 -13.76 2.60
C GLY A 320 -5.95 -14.93 2.52
N ILE A 321 -6.86 -14.89 1.54
CA ILE A 321 -7.90 -15.91 1.34
C ILE A 321 -7.29 -17.25 0.94
N PHE A 322 -6.39 -17.26 -0.04
CA PHE A 322 -5.81 -18.50 -0.56
C PHE A 322 -4.95 -19.23 0.46
N ILE A 323 -4.08 -18.50 1.17
CA ILE A 323 -3.17 -19.12 2.15
C ILE A 323 -3.94 -19.58 3.39
N SER A 324 -5.00 -18.88 3.78
CA SER A 324 -5.82 -19.26 4.92
C SER A 324 -6.68 -20.51 4.70
N ALA A 325 -6.86 -20.94 3.45
CA ALA A 325 -7.63 -22.15 3.13
C ALA A 325 -6.85 -23.44 3.42
N ASP A 326 -5.51 -23.39 3.38
CA ASP A 326 -4.63 -24.56 3.50
C ASP A 326 -3.89 -24.64 4.85
N ALA A 327 -3.88 -23.55 5.62
CA ALA A 327 -3.21 -23.52 6.92
C ALA A 327 -4.10 -24.19 7.99
N ASN A 328 -3.92 -25.49 8.18
CA ASN A 328 -4.37 -26.20 9.38
C ASN A 328 -3.76 -25.50 10.62
N GLU A 329 -4.57 -24.68 11.31
CA GLU A 329 -4.51 -24.07 12.66
C GLU A 329 -3.27 -24.26 13.58
N THR A 330 -2.04 -24.35 13.08
CA THR A 330 -0.85 -24.36 13.93
C THR A 330 -0.59 -22.94 14.42
N GLN A 331 -1.01 -22.71 15.65
CA GLN A 331 -0.86 -21.50 16.45
C GLN A 331 0.61 -21.08 16.54
N GLY A 332 0.98 -20.04 15.80
CA GLY A 332 2.29 -19.43 15.92
C GLY A 332 2.59 -18.62 14.68
N PHE A 333 2.29 -17.31 14.74
CA PHE A 333 2.69 -16.29 13.77
C PHE A 333 2.85 -16.78 12.33
N ASN A 334 1.80 -16.61 11.52
CA ASN A 334 1.83 -16.82 10.07
C ASN A 334 2.73 -15.77 9.37
N LEU A 335 4.01 -15.71 9.74
CA LEU A 335 5.03 -14.88 9.09
C LEU A 335 5.03 -15.13 7.58
N ASN A 336 4.73 -16.36 7.17
CA ASN A 336 4.56 -16.71 5.76
C ASN A 336 3.40 -15.93 5.10
N LEU A 337 2.23 -15.82 5.75
CA LEU A 337 1.08 -15.08 5.23
C LEU A 337 1.35 -13.57 5.18
N THR A 338 1.89 -13.01 6.27
CA THR A 338 2.23 -11.59 6.36
C THR A 338 3.28 -11.19 5.34
N LEU A 339 4.34 -12.00 5.20
CA LEU A 339 5.40 -11.76 4.24
C LEU A 339 4.91 -11.93 2.80
N MET A 340 4.09 -12.95 2.51
CA MET A 340 3.56 -13.13 1.16
C MET A 340 2.62 -12.01 0.75
N SER A 341 1.71 -11.58 1.62
CA SER A 341 0.80 -10.47 1.31
C SER A 341 1.57 -9.16 1.07
N LEU A 342 2.59 -8.88 1.89
CA LEU A 342 3.50 -7.74 1.68
C LEU A 342 4.26 -7.86 0.36
N THR A 343 4.82 -9.04 0.07
CA THR A 343 5.62 -9.29 -1.12
C THR A 343 4.76 -9.19 -2.38
N MET A 344 3.54 -9.74 -2.38
CA MET A 344 2.58 -9.62 -3.47
C MET A 344 2.18 -8.16 -3.71
N GLY A 345 2.00 -7.37 -2.65
CA GLY A 345 1.77 -5.93 -2.75
C GLY A 345 2.98 -5.14 -3.27
N TYR A 346 4.20 -5.53 -2.90
CA TYR A 346 5.42 -4.88 -3.37
C TYR A 346 5.76 -5.24 -4.83
N SER A 347 5.45 -6.47 -5.24
CA SER A 347 5.78 -7.01 -6.56
C SER A 347 4.57 -7.04 -7.49
N ILE A 348 3.75 -5.98 -7.50
CA ILE A 348 2.53 -5.88 -8.32
C ILE A 348 2.80 -6.16 -9.80
N GLU A 349 3.87 -5.62 -10.37
CA GLU A 349 4.20 -5.82 -11.79
C GLU A 349 4.57 -7.29 -12.09
N VAL A 350 5.29 -7.94 -11.17
CA VAL A 350 5.60 -9.36 -11.28
C VAL A 350 4.32 -10.18 -11.15
N ALA A 351 3.45 -9.84 -10.19
CA ALA A 351 2.17 -10.49 -10.02
C ALA A 351 1.29 -10.39 -11.28
N PHE A 352 1.25 -9.21 -11.93
CA PHE A 352 0.56 -9.08 -13.21
C PHE A 352 1.19 -9.89 -14.32
N SER A 353 2.52 -9.86 -14.45
CA SER A 353 3.19 -10.70 -15.45
C SER A 353 2.92 -12.19 -15.26
N LEU A 354 2.79 -12.63 -14.00
CA LEU A 354 2.42 -14.00 -13.65
C LEU A 354 0.97 -14.32 -13.99
N PHE A 355 0.03 -13.41 -13.71
CA PHE A 355 -1.38 -13.59 -14.10
C PHE A 355 -1.56 -13.60 -15.61
N ASP A 356 -0.92 -12.68 -16.33
CA ASP A 356 -0.97 -12.63 -17.79
C ASP A 356 -0.40 -13.92 -18.39
N SER A 357 0.76 -14.37 -17.88
CA SER A 357 1.36 -15.64 -18.28
C SER A 357 0.45 -16.85 -17.97
N GLY A 358 -0.22 -16.84 -16.81
CA GLY A 358 -1.17 -17.88 -16.43
C GLY A 358 -2.41 -17.91 -17.33
N ILE A 359 -2.97 -16.74 -17.64
CA ILE A 359 -4.10 -16.57 -18.54
C ILE A 359 -3.74 -17.07 -19.94
N ASP A 360 -2.54 -16.75 -20.44
CA ASP A 360 -2.13 -17.17 -21.77
C ASP A 360 -1.90 -18.69 -21.86
N ARG A 361 -1.36 -19.32 -20.80
CA ARG A 361 -1.29 -20.79 -20.70
C ARG A 361 -2.68 -21.43 -20.68
N ILE A 362 -3.64 -20.85 -19.95
CA ILE A 362 -5.02 -21.35 -19.93
C ILE A 362 -5.68 -21.20 -21.31
N LYS A 363 -5.45 -20.07 -22.00
CA LYS A 363 -5.95 -19.86 -23.37
C LYS A 363 -5.36 -20.89 -24.34
N GLU A 364 -4.06 -21.16 -24.24
CA GLU A 364 -3.38 -22.16 -25.08
C GLU A 364 -3.92 -23.58 -24.81
N TRP A 365 -4.03 -23.95 -23.54
CA TRP A 365 -4.64 -25.23 -23.14
C TRP A 365 -6.08 -25.36 -23.66
N THR A 366 -6.90 -24.31 -23.53
CA THR A 366 -8.28 -24.30 -24.03
C THR A 366 -8.36 -24.41 -25.56
N LYS A 367 -7.42 -23.78 -26.29
CA LYS A 367 -7.32 -23.90 -27.75
C LYS A 367 -6.97 -25.33 -28.18
N SER A 368 -6.07 -26.01 -27.45
CA SER A 368 -5.70 -27.40 -27.72
C SER A 368 -6.89 -28.36 -27.58
N LEU A 369 -7.80 -28.08 -26.65
CA LEU A 369 -9.04 -28.87 -26.48
C LEU A 369 -10.08 -28.59 -27.58
N ARG A 370 -10.03 -27.41 -28.21
CA ARG A 370 -11.01 -26.98 -29.22
C ARG A 370 -10.60 -27.31 -30.66
N THR A 371 -9.35 -27.70 -30.89
CA THR A 371 -8.92 -28.22 -32.20
C THR A 371 -9.15 -29.73 -32.20
N PRO A 372 -10.29 -30.22 -32.72
CA PRO A 372 -10.48 -31.65 -32.87
C PRO A 372 -9.35 -32.17 -33.74
N SER A 373 -8.66 -33.19 -33.24
CA SER A 373 -7.67 -33.98 -33.97
C SER A 373 -8.22 -34.31 -35.34
N THR A 374 -7.89 -33.49 -36.34
CA THR A 374 -8.09 -33.83 -37.74
C THR A 374 -6.85 -34.61 -38.15
N ALA A 375 -6.57 -35.68 -37.41
CA ALA A 375 -5.70 -36.75 -37.84
C ALA A 375 -6.48 -37.50 -38.93
N ASN A 376 -6.45 -36.95 -40.14
CA ASN A 376 -6.70 -37.74 -41.33
C ASN A 376 -5.36 -38.43 -41.63
N PRO A 377 -5.19 -39.74 -41.35
CA PRO A 377 -4.00 -40.43 -41.83
C PRO A 377 -4.07 -40.42 -43.35
N THR A 378 -3.16 -39.69 -43.99
CA THR A 378 -2.88 -39.82 -45.41
C THR A 378 -2.33 -41.23 -45.67
N VAL A 379 -3.25 -42.17 -45.81
CA VAL A 379 -3.04 -43.40 -46.58
C VAL A 379 -2.96 -42.94 -48.03
N ASN A 380 -1.76 -42.84 -48.58
CA ASN A 380 -1.46 -42.95 -50.02
C ASN A 380 0.05 -42.91 -50.25
N ASP A 381 0.76 -43.94 -49.77
CA ASP A 381 2.02 -44.36 -50.38
C ASP A 381 1.72 -45.62 -51.22
N ILE A 382 1.34 -45.40 -52.48
CA ILE A 382 1.36 -46.43 -53.52
C ILE A 382 2.71 -46.30 -54.24
N PRO A 383 3.61 -47.30 -54.17
CA PRO A 383 4.86 -47.26 -54.91
C PRO A 383 4.58 -47.50 -56.40
N SER A 384 4.73 -46.45 -57.22
CA SER A 384 4.77 -46.59 -58.68
C SER A 384 6.13 -47.10 -59.13
N ALA A 385 6.09 -48.22 -59.85
CA ALA A 385 7.22 -48.91 -60.45
C ALA A 385 7.94 -48.04 -61.52
N PRO A 386 9.23 -48.29 -61.80
CA PRO A 386 9.99 -47.57 -62.82
C PRO A 386 9.70 -48.13 -64.24
N PRO A 387 9.48 -47.28 -65.25
CA PRO A 387 9.61 -47.68 -66.65
C PRO A 387 11.04 -47.41 -67.17
N LYS A 388 11.41 -48.29 -68.10
CA LYS A 388 12.71 -48.48 -68.76
C LYS A 388 13.19 -47.31 -69.60
#